data_AF-A0A646KLG0-F1
#
_entry.id   AF-A0A646KLG0-F1
#
_cell.length_a   1.000
_cell.length_b   1.000
_cell.length_c   1.000
_cell.angle_alpha   90.00
_cell.angle_beta   90.00
_cell.angle_gamma   90.00
#
_symmetry.space_group_name_H-M   'P 1'
#
loop_
_entity.id
_entity.type
_entity.pdbx_description
1 polymer ?
#
loop_
_entity_poly.entity_id
_entity_poly.type
_entity_poly.pdbx_seq_one_letter_code
_entity_poly.pdbx_strand_id
1 'polypeptide(L)'
;MTTISEVRTVTRGSWAAITALYRGSVVLAGRICRCIGRSIAWAWSQAGAVPAPEPAEDEPEKPPGKRSFGETAAIFGLGALLASGAISTIAALIADQLADIHVSDPVQGVITTAGGAGWAAAAWAVAPPPGPRKPRDKEAPPPSEEPVDPAAEPPTRDTVAALLRDLSGPTGGVHLKTLAGALPGGPWTTGQVRDLLTGMSIPVRAGVRMPGRSGLEGVHRDDVPPPPPPTPGGVVAAGQPGNNNTNNGVTVERREGMTIIKDPADHTRHHTV
;
A
#
# COMPACT_ATOMS: atom_id res chain seq x y z
N MET A 1 43.99 51.89 -27.52
CA MET A 1 44.34 51.38 -28.87
C MET A 1 45.19 50.15 -28.70
N THR A 2 44.54 48.99 -28.63
CA THR A 2 45.18 47.68 -28.44
C THR A 2 45.56 47.17 -29.83
N THR A 3 46.83 46.84 -30.03
CA THR A 3 47.36 46.54 -31.36
C THR A 3 46.93 45.13 -31.81
N ILE A 4 46.55 45.01 -33.09
CA ILE A 4 46.06 43.77 -33.73
C ILE A 4 47.01 42.56 -33.56
N SER A 5 48.29 42.82 -33.26
CA SER A 5 49.29 41.81 -32.94
C SER A 5 49.03 41.05 -31.64
N GLU A 6 48.40 41.67 -30.64
CA GLU A 6 48.18 41.06 -29.32
C GLU A 6 47.05 40.00 -29.36
N VAL A 7 46.04 40.22 -30.20
CA VAL A 7 44.90 39.28 -30.42
C VAL A 7 45.34 38.01 -31.15
N ARG A 8 46.37 38.07 -32.00
CA ARG A 8 46.88 36.88 -32.72
C ARG A 8 47.72 35.95 -31.84
N THR A 9 48.30 36.44 -30.76
CA THR A 9 49.12 35.62 -29.86
C THR A 9 48.24 34.78 -28.93
N VAL A 10 47.09 35.30 -28.51
CA VAL A 10 46.12 34.57 -27.65
C VAL A 10 45.42 33.44 -28.43
N THR A 11 45.18 33.61 -29.73
CA THR A 11 44.47 32.61 -30.55
C THR A 11 45.33 31.41 -30.97
N ARG A 12 46.66 31.53 -30.99
CA ARG A 12 47.56 30.41 -31.35
C ARG A 12 47.76 29.40 -30.22
N GLY A 13 47.64 29.79 -28.96
CA GLY A 13 47.69 28.87 -27.82
C GLY A 13 46.44 28.00 -27.67
N SER A 14 45.28 28.53 -28.07
CA SER A 14 43.97 27.87 -27.89
C SER A 14 43.79 26.63 -28.79
N TRP A 15 44.40 26.62 -29.98
CA TRP A 15 44.26 25.49 -30.91
C TRP A 15 44.95 24.20 -30.43
N ALA A 16 46.06 24.33 -29.70
CA ALA A 16 46.75 23.20 -29.09
C ALA A 16 45.94 22.58 -27.94
N ALA A 17 45.26 23.42 -27.15
CA ALA A 17 44.37 22.95 -26.09
C ALA A 17 43.14 22.21 -26.65
N ILE A 18 42.52 22.73 -27.72
CA ILE A 18 41.37 22.10 -28.38
C ILE A 18 41.75 20.75 -28.98
N THR A 19 42.92 20.65 -29.63
CA THR A 19 43.38 19.36 -30.19
C THR A 19 43.79 18.34 -29.12
N ALA A 20 44.34 18.78 -27.98
CA ALA A 20 44.59 17.91 -26.85
C ALA A 20 43.28 17.38 -26.23
N LEU A 21 42.25 18.24 -26.11
CA LEU A 21 40.91 17.84 -25.65
C LEU A 21 40.26 16.83 -26.60
N TYR A 22 40.37 17.07 -27.91
CA TYR A 22 39.83 16.18 -28.93
C TYR A 22 40.55 14.83 -28.99
N ARG A 23 41.87 14.81 -28.78
CA ARG A 23 42.63 13.54 -28.69
C ARG A 23 42.32 12.78 -27.41
N GLY A 24 42.17 13.48 -26.28
CA GLY A 24 41.75 12.88 -25.01
C GLY A 24 40.35 12.27 -25.08
N SER A 25 39.40 12.96 -25.75
CA SER A 25 38.01 12.50 -25.88
C SER A 25 37.89 11.24 -26.76
N VAL A 26 38.69 11.11 -27.82
CA VAL A 26 38.71 9.90 -28.66
C VAL A 26 39.25 8.68 -27.90
N VAL A 27 40.27 8.86 -27.06
CA VAL A 27 40.81 7.77 -26.22
C VAL A 27 39.78 7.35 -25.15
N LEU A 28 39.09 8.31 -24.54
CA LEU A 28 38.06 8.05 -23.54
C LEU A 28 36.84 7.35 -24.18
N ALA A 29 36.38 7.82 -25.35
CA ALA A 29 35.29 7.21 -26.09
C ALA A 29 35.60 5.75 -26.49
N GLY A 30 36.82 5.46 -26.93
CA GLY A 30 37.23 4.08 -27.25
C GLY A 30 37.22 3.16 -26.02
N ARG A 31 37.60 3.68 -24.85
CA ARG A 31 37.62 2.92 -23.59
C ARG A 31 36.21 2.67 -23.04
N ILE A 32 35.33 3.67 -23.16
CA ILE A 32 33.92 3.57 -22.78
C ILE A 32 33.17 2.58 -23.69
N CYS A 33 33.36 2.66 -25.02
CA CYS A 33 32.72 1.73 -25.96
C CYS A 33 33.07 0.26 -25.68
N ARG A 34 34.31 -0.02 -25.28
CA ARG A 34 34.75 -1.40 -24.94
C ARG A 34 34.11 -1.92 -23.65
N CYS A 35 33.85 -1.04 -22.68
CA CYS A 35 33.15 -1.42 -21.44
C CYS A 35 31.66 -1.66 -21.69
N ILE A 36 31.00 -0.79 -22.46
CA ILE A 36 29.56 -0.90 -22.77
C ILE A 36 29.25 -2.22 -23.46
N GLY A 37 30.04 -2.62 -24.46
CA GLY A 37 29.85 -3.90 -25.16
C GLY A 37 29.95 -5.12 -24.23
N ARG A 38 30.89 -5.11 -23.28
CA ARG A 38 31.02 -6.18 -22.27
C ARG A 38 29.85 -6.22 -21.29
N SER A 39 29.36 -5.06 -20.85
CA SER A 39 28.21 -4.98 -19.96
C SER A 39 26.92 -5.47 -20.62
N ILE A 40 26.71 -5.13 -21.90
CA ILE A 40 25.55 -5.61 -22.67
C ILE A 40 25.62 -7.12 -22.87
N ALA A 41 26.78 -7.65 -23.27
CA ALA A 41 26.96 -9.09 -23.45
C ALA A 41 26.73 -9.88 -22.15
N TRP A 42 27.21 -9.36 -21.02
CA TRP A 42 26.98 -9.95 -19.70
C TRP A 42 25.49 -9.91 -19.31
N ALA A 43 24.82 -8.78 -19.51
CA ALA A 43 23.39 -8.64 -19.23
C ALA A 43 22.53 -9.59 -20.10
N TRP A 44 22.91 -9.76 -21.37
CA TRP A 44 22.25 -10.70 -22.28
C TRP A 44 22.45 -12.16 -21.85
N SER A 45 23.65 -12.50 -21.37
CA SER A 45 23.93 -13.83 -20.82
C SER A 45 23.11 -14.14 -19.56
N GLN A 46 22.79 -13.15 -18.74
CA GLN A 46 21.94 -13.32 -17.56
C GLN A 46 20.47 -13.45 -17.93
N ALA A 47 20.01 -12.72 -18.96
CA ALA A 47 18.63 -12.79 -19.43
C ALA A 47 18.30 -14.10 -20.18
N GLY A 48 19.30 -14.72 -20.82
CA GLY A 48 19.13 -15.93 -21.62
C GLY A 48 19.28 -17.26 -20.87
N ALA A 49 19.58 -17.24 -19.56
CA ALA A 49 19.67 -18.44 -18.75
C ALA A 49 18.26 -18.99 -18.44
N VAL A 50 17.62 -19.58 -19.46
CA VAL A 50 16.48 -20.46 -19.27
C VAL A 50 17.01 -21.72 -18.58
N PRO A 51 16.56 -22.06 -17.36
CA PRO A 51 17.00 -23.29 -16.72
C PRO A 51 16.65 -24.48 -17.63
N ALA A 52 17.61 -25.37 -17.83
CA ALA A 52 17.43 -26.56 -18.65
C ALA A 52 16.17 -27.32 -18.19
N PRO A 53 15.30 -27.78 -19.10
CA PRO A 53 14.12 -28.53 -18.73
C PRO A 53 14.56 -29.83 -18.05
N GLU A 54 14.35 -29.94 -16.73
CA GLU A 54 14.42 -31.22 -16.06
C GLU A 54 13.35 -32.15 -16.65
N PRO A 55 13.67 -33.43 -16.88
CA PRO A 55 12.75 -34.37 -17.50
C PRO A 55 11.51 -34.53 -16.61
N ALA A 56 10.36 -34.32 -17.24
CA ALA A 56 9.04 -34.28 -16.62
C ALA A 56 8.70 -35.57 -15.86
N GLU A 57 8.48 -35.41 -14.55
CA GLU A 57 7.53 -36.24 -13.81
C GLU A 57 6.24 -35.41 -13.63
N ASP A 58 5.10 -36.03 -13.90
CA ASP A 58 3.74 -35.44 -13.96
C ASP A 58 3.26 -34.88 -12.61
N GLU A 59 3.89 -33.82 -12.10
CA GLU A 59 3.31 -32.99 -11.04
C GLU A 59 2.48 -31.84 -11.63
N PRO A 60 1.29 -31.55 -11.06
CA PRO A 60 0.44 -30.45 -11.51
C PRO A 60 1.20 -29.13 -11.42
N GLU A 61 1.37 -28.51 -12.60
CA GLU A 61 2.14 -27.31 -12.85
C GLU A 61 1.82 -26.20 -11.83
N LYS A 62 2.69 -26.06 -10.83
CA LYS A 62 2.61 -25.00 -9.84
C LYS A 62 2.93 -23.69 -10.55
N PRO A 63 2.02 -22.69 -10.58
CA PRO A 63 2.25 -21.46 -11.30
C PRO A 63 3.53 -20.79 -10.79
N PRO A 64 4.36 -20.22 -11.68
CA PRO A 64 5.65 -19.64 -11.31
C PRO A 64 5.44 -18.63 -10.19
N GLY A 65 6.07 -18.90 -9.04
CA GLY A 65 5.92 -18.11 -7.84
C GLY A 65 6.22 -16.65 -8.14
N LYS A 66 5.24 -15.77 -7.89
CA LYS A 66 5.41 -14.31 -8.02
C LYS A 66 6.62 -13.91 -7.17
N ARG A 67 7.70 -13.45 -7.83
CA ARG A 67 8.86 -12.89 -7.12
C ARG A 67 8.37 -11.80 -6.17
N SER A 68 8.86 -11.84 -4.94
CA SER A 68 8.36 -10.94 -3.90
C SER A 68 8.66 -9.49 -4.29
N PHE A 69 7.72 -8.59 -4.04
CA PHE A 69 7.87 -7.16 -4.35
C PHE A 69 9.18 -6.56 -3.79
N GLY A 70 9.68 -7.10 -2.67
CA GLY A 70 10.94 -6.68 -2.05
C GLY A 70 12.18 -6.93 -2.93
N GLU A 71 12.20 -8.03 -3.69
CA GLU A 71 13.34 -8.37 -4.55
C GLU A 71 13.45 -7.42 -5.75
N THR A 72 12.31 -7.11 -6.38
CA THR A 72 12.24 -6.13 -7.47
C THR A 72 12.63 -4.73 -6.98
N ALA A 73 12.13 -4.31 -5.81
CA ALA A 73 12.46 -3.01 -5.22
C ALA A 73 13.96 -2.88 -4.89
N ALA A 74 14.60 -3.95 -4.41
CA ALA A 74 16.04 -3.95 -4.12
C ALA A 74 16.90 -3.76 -5.38
N ILE A 75 16.53 -4.42 -6.49
CA ILE A 75 17.26 -4.29 -7.76
C ILE A 75 17.14 -2.87 -8.32
N PHE A 76 15.93 -2.27 -8.27
CA PHE A 76 15.73 -0.88 -8.70
C PHE A 76 16.46 0.12 -7.78
N GLY A 77 16.46 -0.11 -6.46
CA GLY A 77 17.16 0.73 -5.50
C GLY A 77 18.67 0.77 -5.75
N LEU A 78 19.28 -0.38 -6.01
CA LEU A 78 20.72 -0.48 -6.31
C LEU A 78 21.06 0.24 -7.63
N GLY A 79 20.22 0.07 -8.66
CA GLY A 79 20.41 0.74 -9.95
C GLY A 79 20.33 2.27 -9.84
N ALA A 80 19.35 2.78 -9.10
CA ALA A 80 19.20 4.22 -8.88
C ALA A 80 20.38 4.83 -8.11
N LEU A 81 20.91 4.10 -7.12
CA LEU A 81 22.04 4.57 -6.31
C LEU A 81 23.34 4.66 -7.12
N LEU A 82 23.60 3.68 -7.99
CA LEU A 82 24.75 3.72 -8.91
C LEU A 82 24.63 4.83 -9.96
N ALA A 83 23.44 5.02 -10.53
CA ALA A 83 23.21 6.10 -11.50
C ALA A 83 23.38 7.50 -10.86
N SER A 84 22.87 7.68 -9.64
CA SER A 84 23.04 8.92 -8.86
C SER A 84 24.51 9.22 -8.59
N GLY A 85 25.29 8.21 -8.15
CA GLY A 85 26.73 8.37 -7.91
C GLY A 85 27.50 8.77 -9.17
N ALA A 86 27.18 8.17 -10.32
CA ALA A 86 27.80 8.53 -11.59
C ALA A 86 27.47 9.96 -12.02
N ILE A 87 26.20 10.37 -11.91
CA ILE A 87 25.76 11.74 -12.26
C ILE A 87 26.42 12.76 -11.33
N SER A 88 26.48 12.49 -10.02
CA SER A 88 27.10 13.40 -9.04
C SER A 88 28.59 13.58 -9.29
N THR A 89 29.29 12.49 -9.63
CA THR A 89 30.73 12.54 -9.97
C THR A 89 30.98 13.35 -11.25
N ILE A 90 30.16 13.15 -12.28
CA ILE A 90 30.24 13.92 -13.53
C ILE A 90 29.93 15.39 -13.26
N ALA A 91 28.90 15.70 -12.47
CA ALA A 91 28.56 17.06 -12.11
C ALA A 91 29.70 17.75 -11.35
N ALA A 92 30.33 17.06 -10.38
CA ALA A 92 31.47 17.61 -9.63
C ALA A 92 32.69 17.89 -10.52
N LEU A 93 32.98 17.01 -11.49
CA LEU A 93 34.11 17.19 -12.42
C LEU A 93 33.90 18.36 -13.40
N ILE A 94 32.65 18.72 -13.69
CA ILE A 94 32.31 19.78 -14.65
C ILE A 94 31.92 21.08 -13.92
N ALA A 95 31.67 21.05 -12.60
CA ALA A 95 31.23 22.20 -11.81
C ALA A 95 32.23 23.36 -11.84
N ASP A 96 33.53 23.08 -11.65
CA ASP A 96 34.58 24.12 -11.74
C ASP A 96 34.71 24.69 -13.15
N GLN A 97 34.50 23.86 -14.19
CA GLN A 97 34.51 24.33 -15.58
C GLN A 97 33.27 25.15 -15.95
N LEU A 98 32.14 24.92 -15.27
CA LEU A 98 30.90 25.68 -15.43
C LEU A 98 30.92 27.00 -14.63
N ALA A 99 31.69 27.09 -13.55
CA ALA A 99 31.76 28.28 -12.70
C ALA A 99 32.39 29.50 -13.41
N ASP A 100 33.34 29.26 -14.33
CA ASP A 100 33.97 30.32 -15.13
C ASP A 100 33.13 30.74 -16.35
N ILE A 101 32.08 29.99 -16.69
CA ILE A 101 31.14 30.38 -17.74
C ILE A 101 30.16 31.35 -17.09
N HIS A 102 30.44 32.66 -17.15
CA HIS A 102 29.46 33.69 -16.80
C HIS A 102 28.24 33.57 -17.71
N VAL A 103 27.21 32.91 -17.19
CA VAL A 103 26.04 32.56 -17.98
C VAL A 103 25.05 33.72 -18.04
N SER A 104 25.21 34.54 -19.06
CA SER A 104 24.20 35.50 -19.52
C SER A 104 23.81 35.27 -20.99
N ASP A 105 24.14 34.10 -21.54
CA ASP A 105 24.01 33.79 -22.96
C ASP A 105 22.75 32.93 -23.25
N PRO A 106 21.85 33.30 -24.19
CA PRO A 106 20.69 32.49 -24.62
C PRO A 106 21.02 31.03 -24.99
N VAL A 107 22.29 30.71 -25.23
CA VAL A 107 22.80 29.36 -25.49
C VAL A 107 22.54 28.40 -24.32
N GLN A 108 22.48 28.87 -23.06
CA GLN A 108 22.21 28.00 -21.90
C GLN A 108 20.78 27.43 -21.90
N GLY A 109 19.82 28.21 -22.39
CA GLY A 109 18.44 27.75 -22.56
C GLY A 109 18.37 26.58 -23.55
N VAL A 110 19.16 26.66 -24.64
CA VAL A 110 19.24 25.60 -25.64
C VAL A 110 19.89 24.34 -25.07
N ILE A 111 21.00 24.47 -24.35
CA ILE A 111 21.70 23.31 -23.76
C ILE A 111 20.82 22.63 -22.70
N THR A 112 20.16 23.39 -21.82
CA THR A 112 19.30 22.81 -20.78
C THR A 112 18.09 22.11 -21.39
N THR A 113 17.48 22.71 -22.42
CA THR A 113 16.33 22.12 -23.12
C THR A 113 16.73 20.86 -23.89
N ALA A 114 17.86 20.90 -24.62
CA ALA A 114 18.37 19.76 -25.36
C ALA A 114 18.82 18.62 -24.42
N GLY A 115 19.46 18.95 -23.31
CA GLY A 115 19.86 17.99 -22.28
C GLY A 115 18.64 17.34 -21.60
N GLY A 116 17.63 18.14 -21.24
CA GLY A 116 16.38 17.64 -20.68
C GLY A 116 15.61 16.72 -21.65
N ALA A 117 15.50 17.12 -22.91
CA ALA A 117 14.87 16.31 -23.95
C ALA A 117 15.63 15.00 -24.20
N GLY A 118 16.97 15.06 -24.26
CA GLY A 118 17.82 13.88 -24.40
C GLY A 118 17.66 12.91 -23.22
N TRP A 119 17.57 13.42 -21.99
CA TRP A 119 17.36 12.58 -20.81
C TRP A 119 15.96 11.96 -20.80
N ALA A 120 14.91 12.71 -21.14
CA ALA A 120 13.55 12.18 -21.24
C ALA A 120 13.44 11.06 -22.29
N ALA A 121 14.09 11.23 -23.45
CA ALA A 121 14.13 10.20 -24.48
C ALA A 121 14.88 8.94 -24.01
N ALA A 122 16.02 9.11 -23.32
CA ALA A 122 16.76 8.00 -22.74
C ALA A 122 15.95 7.26 -21.66
N ALA A 123 15.27 7.99 -20.77
CA ALA A 123 14.38 7.41 -19.77
C ALA A 123 13.22 6.64 -20.41
N TRP A 124 12.65 7.16 -21.50
CA TRP A 124 11.59 6.48 -22.24
C TRP A 124 12.07 5.21 -22.95
N ALA A 125 13.29 5.21 -23.49
CA ALA A 125 13.88 4.05 -24.16
C ALA A 125 14.24 2.90 -23.19
N VAL A 126 14.57 3.23 -21.94
CA VAL A 126 14.90 2.25 -20.89
C VAL A 126 13.67 1.85 -20.08
N ALA A 127 12.58 2.63 -20.16
CA ALA A 127 11.32 2.25 -19.56
C ALA A 127 10.91 0.87 -20.10
N PRO A 128 10.66 -0.13 -19.24
CA PRO A 128 10.18 -1.42 -19.70
C PRO A 128 8.92 -1.18 -20.54
N PRO A 129 8.77 -1.89 -21.68
CA PRO A 129 7.57 -1.75 -22.50
C PRO A 129 6.37 -1.91 -21.57
N PRO A 130 5.34 -1.05 -21.71
CA PRO A 130 4.17 -1.12 -20.83
C PRO A 130 3.73 -2.56 -20.82
N GLY A 131 3.88 -3.20 -19.64
CA GLY A 131 3.63 -4.63 -19.52
C GLY A 131 2.25 -4.90 -20.11
N PRO A 132 2.05 -6.05 -20.79
CA PRO A 132 0.77 -6.38 -21.39
C PRO A 132 -0.27 -6.03 -20.34
N ARG A 133 -1.13 -5.04 -20.65
CA ARG A 133 -2.20 -4.62 -19.75
C ARG A 133 -2.80 -5.92 -19.31
N LYS A 134 -2.68 -6.28 -18.02
CA LYS A 134 -3.35 -7.46 -17.48
C LYS A 134 -4.73 -7.38 -18.09
N PRO A 135 -5.14 -8.33 -18.96
CA PRO A 135 -6.43 -8.26 -19.59
C PRO A 135 -7.36 -8.01 -18.44
N ARG A 136 -7.93 -6.80 -18.38
CA ARG A 136 -8.70 -6.28 -17.25
C ARG A 136 -9.59 -7.42 -16.87
N ASP A 137 -9.28 -8.10 -15.75
CA ASP A 137 -9.57 -9.53 -15.55
C ASP A 137 -10.83 -9.81 -16.30
N LYS A 138 -10.72 -10.45 -17.48
CA LYS A 138 -11.88 -10.75 -18.31
C LYS A 138 -12.82 -11.35 -17.32
N GLU A 139 -13.86 -10.58 -17.03
CA GLU A 139 -14.71 -10.72 -15.86
C GLU A 139 -14.84 -12.21 -15.65
N ALA A 140 -14.20 -12.71 -14.58
CA ALA A 140 -14.04 -14.15 -14.38
C ALA A 140 -15.39 -14.75 -14.76
N PRO A 141 -15.44 -15.72 -15.71
CA PRO A 141 -16.70 -16.20 -16.27
C PRO A 141 -17.67 -16.30 -15.12
N PRO A 142 -18.82 -15.58 -15.18
CA PRO A 142 -19.64 -15.27 -14.02
C PRO A 142 -19.71 -16.55 -13.21
N PRO A 143 -19.31 -16.52 -11.92
CA PRO A 143 -19.16 -17.73 -11.12
C PRO A 143 -20.33 -18.62 -11.45
N SER A 144 -20.02 -19.81 -11.99
CA SER A 144 -21.02 -20.81 -12.37
C SER A 144 -22.13 -20.71 -11.34
N GLU A 145 -23.35 -20.42 -11.79
CA GLU A 145 -24.54 -20.29 -10.95
C GLU A 145 -24.75 -21.64 -10.26
N GLU A 146 -23.93 -21.92 -9.24
CA GLU A 146 -24.26 -22.86 -8.20
C GLU A 146 -25.59 -22.33 -7.65
N PRO A 147 -26.57 -23.22 -7.43
CA PRO A 147 -27.88 -22.84 -6.96
C PRO A 147 -27.71 -21.90 -5.77
N VAL A 148 -28.03 -20.62 -5.98
CA VAL A 148 -27.99 -19.61 -4.94
C VAL A 148 -28.97 -20.08 -3.90
N ASP A 149 -28.43 -20.64 -2.81
CA ASP A 149 -29.17 -20.98 -1.60
C ASP A 149 -30.09 -19.78 -1.30
N PRO A 150 -31.41 -19.99 -1.13
CA PRO A 150 -32.42 -18.94 -1.18
C PRO A 150 -31.93 -17.71 -0.42
N ALA A 151 -31.76 -16.62 -1.20
CA ALA A 151 -31.05 -15.41 -0.81
C ALA A 151 -31.27 -15.08 0.66
N ALA A 152 -30.22 -15.24 1.46
CA ALA A 152 -30.23 -14.81 2.85
C ALA A 152 -30.76 -13.38 2.89
N GLU A 153 -31.77 -13.15 3.72
CA GLU A 153 -32.43 -11.85 3.83
C GLU A 153 -31.35 -10.78 4.07
N PRO A 154 -31.32 -9.69 3.27
CA PRO A 154 -30.27 -8.70 3.38
C PRO A 154 -30.23 -8.15 4.81
N PRO A 155 -29.04 -7.96 5.40
CA PRO A 155 -28.91 -7.55 6.78
C PRO A 155 -29.63 -6.20 7.01
N THR A 156 -30.47 -6.15 8.03
CA THR A 156 -31.22 -4.94 8.38
C THR A 156 -30.29 -3.85 8.92
N ARG A 157 -30.71 -2.58 8.80
CA ARG A 157 -29.95 -1.43 9.31
C ARG A 157 -29.60 -1.57 10.80
N ASP A 158 -30.52 -2.08 11.60
CA ASP A 158 -30.32 -2.26 13.04
C ASP A 158 -29.28 -3.35 13.34
N THR A 159 -29.27 -4.43 12.55
CA THR A 159 -28.27 -5.50 12.66
C THR A 159 -26.88 -4.97 12.32
N VAL A 160 -26.74 -4.22 11.22
CA VAL A 160 -25.47 -3.61 10.83
C VAL A 160 -25.00 -2.57 11.85
N ALA A 161 -25.91 -1.74 12.37
CA ALA A 161 -25.58 -0.75 13.40
C ALA A 161 -25.16 -1.39 14.73
N ALA A 162 -25.81 -2.49 15.15
CA ALA A 162 -25.39 -3.26 16.32
C ALA A 162 -23.99 -3.85 16.14
N LEU A 163 -23.74 -4.49 14.99
CA LEU A 163 -22.43 -5.05 14.66
C LEU A 163 -21.33 -3.98 14.61
N LEU A 164 -21.62 -2.82 14.04
CA LEU A 164 -20.70 -1.67 14.02
C LEU A 164 -20.36 -1.19 15.44
N ARG A 165 -21.35 -1.12 16.35
CA ARG A 165 -21.11 -0.74 17.75
C ARG A 165 -20.22 -1.76 18.45
N ASP A 166 -20.51 -3.05 18.30
CA ASP A 166 -19.74 -4.14 18.91
C ASP A 166 -18.29 -4.16 18.41
N LEU A 167 -18.09 -4.03 17.09
CA LEU A 167 -16.76 -4.02 16.47
C LEU A 167 -15.98 -2.73 16.75
N SER A 168 -16.66 -1.59 16.93
CA SER A 168 -15.99 -0.30 17.14
C SER A 168 -15.25 -0.23 18.48
N GLY A 169 -15.73 -0.97 19.48
CA GLY A 169 -15.16 -1.06 20.82
C GLY A 169 -14.71 0.30 21.39
N PRO A 170 -13.57 0.37 22.09
CA PRO A 170 -12.98 1.63 22.53
C PRO A 170 -12.21 2.36 21.40
N THR A 171 -12.03 1.73 20.23
CA THR A 171 -11.06 2.13 19.21
C THR A 171 -11.54 3.21 18.22
N GLY A 172 -12.80 3.63 18.31
CA GLY A 172 -13.28 4.84 17.63
C GLY A 172 -13.72 4.66 16.16
N GLY A 173 -13.57 3.48 15.57
CA GLY A 173 -14.12 3.18 14.24
C GLY A 173 -13.85 1.75 13.77
N VAL A 174 -14.46 1.37 12.64
CA VAL A 174 -14.40 0.02 12.06
C VAL A 174 -13.99 0.08 10.59
N HIS A 175 -12.97 -0.69 10.19
CA HIS A 175 -12.55 -0.78 8.79
C HIS A 175 -13.53 -1.64 7.98
N LEU A 176 -13.76 -1.27 6.70
CA LEU A 176 -14.68 -2.00 5.83
C LEU A 176 -14.34 -3.48 5.68
N LYS A 177 -13.04 -3.82 5.66
CA LYS A 177 -12.58 -5.21 5.58
C LYS A 177 -12.95 -6.04 6.81
N THR A 178 -12.91 -5.42 8.00
CA THR A 178 -13.32 -6.09 9.25
C THR A 178 -14.82 -6.30 9.26
N LEU A 179 -15.59 -5.28 8.88
CA LEU A 179 -17.04 -5.39 8.77
C LEU A 179 -17.46 -6.46 7.75
N ALA A 180 -16.80 -6.51 6.59
CA ALA A 180 -17.07 -7.51 5.55
C ALA A 180 -16.89 -8.96 6.04
N GLY A 181 -15.92 -9.21 6.92
CA GLY A 181 -15.71 -10.54 7.52
C GLY A 181 -16.67 -10.89 8.66
N ALA A 182 -17.40 -9.90 9.19
CA ALA A 182 -18.30 -10.08 10.33
C ALA A 182 -19.78 -10.04 9.94
N LEU A 183 -20.12 -9.55 8.74
CA LEU A 183 -21.50 -9.51 8.26
C LEU A 183 -22.04 -10.93 8.00
N PRO A 184 -23.29 -11.23 8.39
CA PRO A 184 -23.94 -12.49 8.06
C PRO A 184 -24.25 -12.56 6.55
N GLY A 185 -24.47 -13.77 6.03
CA GLY A 185 -24.89 -13.97 4.64
C GLY A 185 -23.78 -14.22 3.62
N GLY A 186 -22.56 -14.54 4.07
CA GLY A 186 -21.46 -15.00 3.20
C GLY A 186 -20.30 -14.03 3.09
N PRO A 187 -19.33 -14.30 2.20
CA PRO A 187 -18.16 -13.45 2.04
C PRO A 187 -18.53 -12.14 1.36
N TRP A 188 -18.56 -11.04 2.12
CA TRP A 188 -18.77 -9.70 1.56
C TRP A 188 -17.47 -9.13 1.01
N THR A 189 -17.55 -8.43 -0.12
CA THR A 189 -16.46 -7.56 -0.61
C THR A 189 -16.56 -6.18 0.03
N THR A 190 -15.45 -5.45 0.14
CA THR A 190 -15.47 -4.07 0.68
C THR A 190 -16.32 -3.11 -0.16
N GLY A 191 -16.48 -3.38 -1.47
CA GLY A 191 -17.38 -2.63 -2.36
C GLY A 191 -18.84 -2.85 -1.99
N GLN A 192 -19.28 -4.11 -1.88
CA GLN A 192 -20.65 -4.45 -1.46
C GLN A 192 -20.98 -3.88 -0.07
N VAL A 193 -20.03 -3.92 0.86
CA VAL A 193 -20.23 -3.30 2.19
C VAL A 193 -20.38 -1.79 2.09
N ARG A 194 -19.61 -1.12 1.22
CA ARG A 194 -19.76 0.33 0.98
C ARG A 194 -21.13 0.66 0.41
N ASP A 195 -21.60 -0.12 -0.57
CA ASP A 195 -22.91 0.07 -1.19
C ASP A 195 -24.04 -0.17 -0.19
N LEU A 196 -23.92 -1.22 0.65
CA LEU A 196 -24.83 -1.52 1.74
C LEU A 196 -24.93 -0.35 2.74
N LEU A 197 -23.78 0.15 3.21
CA LEU A 197 -23.74 1.27 4.15
C LEU A 197 -24.30 2.56 3.53
N THR A 198 -24.04 2.80 2.25
CA THR A 198 -24.59 3.93 1.50
C THR A 198 -26.11 3.85 1.41
N GLY A 199 -26.66 2.66 1.11
CA GLY A 199 -28.10 2.42 1.10
C GLY A 199 -28.77 2.66 2.47
N MET A 200 -28.02 2.45 3.56
CA MET A 200 -28.48 2.71 4.94
C MET A 200 -28.20 4.14 5.42
N SER A 201 -27.64 5.01 4.58
CA SER A 201 -27.21 6.37 4.92
C SER A 201 -26.21 6.41 6.09
N ILE A 202 -25.27 5.47 6.14
CA ILE A 202 -24.15 5.44 7.10
C ILE A 202 -22.88 5.92 6.39
N PRO A 203 -22.31 7.08 6.78
CA PRO A 203 -21.12 7.61 6.13
C PRO A 203 -19.90 6.68 6.22
N VAL A 204 -19.17 6.58 5.11
CA VAL A 204 -17.88 5.90 5.04
C VAL A 204 -16.78 6.95 4.85
N ARG A 205 -15.78 6.95 5.73
CA ARG A 205 -14.69 7.94 5.73
C ARG A 205 -13.35 7.27 5.41
N ALA A 206 -12.48 8.01 4.72
CA ALA A 206 -11.08 7.63 4.58
C ALA A 206 -10.32 7.89 5.89
N GLY A 207 -9.29 7.09 6.16
CA GLY A 207 -8.34 7.35 7.24
C GLY A 207 -8.85 7.06 8.65
N VAL A 208 -9.80 6.13 8.80
CA VAL A 208 -10.28 5.70 10.12
C VAL A 208 -9.12 5.04 10.88
N ARG A 209 -8.80 5.57 12.06
CA ARG A 209 -7.67 5.11 12.88
C ARG A 209 -8.08 3.87 13.66
N MET A 210 -7.33 2.78 13.50
CA MET A 210 -7.38 1.62 14.38
C MET A 210 -5.99 1.38 14.98
N PRO A 211 -5.88 0.87 16.22
CA PRO A 211 -4.60 0.48 16.79
C PRO A 211 -3.88 -0.50 15.84
N GLY A 212 -2.62 -0.20 15.51
CA GLY A 212 -1.81 -1.04 14.63
C GLY A 212 -2.14 -0.97 13.13
N ARG A 213 -3.15 -0.19 12.70
CA ARG A 213 -3.45 0.03 11.27
C ARG A 213 -3.97 1.45 11.01
N SER A 214 -3.19 2.26 10.29
CA SER A 214 -3.58 3.62 9.87
C SER A 214 -4.00 3.66 8.40
N GLY A 215 -4.90 4.59 8.06
CA GLY A 215 -5.09 5.03 6.67
C GLY A 215 -6.09 4.24 5.83
N LEU A 216 -6.85 3.31 6.42
CA LEU A 216 -7.86 2.53 5.69
C LEU A 216 -9.25 3.17 5.79
N GLU A 217 -10.06 2.86 4.80
CA GLU A 217 -11.46 3.29 4.71
C GLU A 217 -12.34 2.53 5.72
N GLY A 218 -13.25 3.23 6.37
CA GLY A 218 -14.09 2.66 7.42
C GLY A 218 -15.21 3.59 7.87
N VAL A 219 -15.93 3.16 8.91
CA VAL A 219 -16.99 3.93 9.57
C VAL A 219 -16.47 4.46 10.90
N HIS A 220 -16.61 5.77 11.15
CA HIS A 220 -16.26 6.37 12.43
C HIS A 220 -17.34 6.09 13.47
N ARG A 221 -17.00 6.00 14.76
CA ARG A 221 -17.96 5.72 15.84
C ARG A 221 -19.12 6.73 15.87
N ASP A 222 -18.83 8.00 15.59
CA ASP A 222 -19.84 9.07 15.59
C ASP A 222 -20.83 8.99 14.42
N ASP A 223 -20.50 8.22 13.37
CA ASP A 223 -21.37 7.99 12.22
C ASP A 223 -22.33 6.81 12.43
N VAL A 224 -22.13 6.03 13.51
CA VAL A 224 -22.98 4.88 13.80
C VAL A 224 -24.29 5.38 14.45
N PRO A 225 -25.47 5.01 13.91
CA PRO A 225 -26.74 5.41 14.51
C PRO A 225 -26.79 5.03 16.00
N PRO A 226 -27.36 5.88 16.88
CA PRO A 226 -27.57 5.50 18.27
C PRO A 226 -28.48 4.27 18.36
N PRO A 227 -28.33 3.43 19.39
CA PRO A 227 -29.27 2.33 19.61
C PRO A 227 -30.68 2.89 19.76
N PRO A 228 -31.72 2.18 19.27
CA PRO A 228 -33.09 2.59 19.50
C PRO A 228 -33.31 2.75 21.01
N PRO A 229 -34.08 3.76 21.45
CA PRO A 229 -34.40 3.90 22.86
C PRO A 229 -34.99 2.58 23.36
N PRO A 230 -34.65 2.14 24.58
CA PRO A 230 -35.23 0.93 25.13
C PRO A 230 -36.75 1.09 25.05
N THR A 231 -37.43 0.15 24.38
CA THR A 231 -38.88 0.10 24.41
C THR A 231 -39.25 0.15 25.89
N PRO A 232 -40.08 1.10 26.35
CA PRO A 232 -40.49 1.14 27.75
C PRO A 232 -41.06 -0.23 28.07
N GLY A 233 -40.27 -1.05 28.77
CA GLY A 233 -40.69 -2.37 29.18
C GLY A 233 -41.98 -2.13 29.93
N GLY A 234 -43.08 -2.72 29.46
CA GLY A 234 -44.42 -2.42 29.97
C GLY A 234 -44.33 -2.33 31.47
N VAL A 235 -44.52 -1.12 32.01
CA VAL A 235 -44.24 -0.83 33.42
C VAL A 235 -45.07 -1.82 34.18
N VAL A 236 -44.41 -2.83 34.76
CA VAL A 236 -45.11 -3.85 35.51
C VAL A 236 -45.64 -3.10 36.72
N ALA A 237 -46.93 -2.77 36.69
CA ALA A 237 -47.56 -2.03 37.77
C ALA A 237 -47.23 -2.77 39.07
N ALA A 238 -46.73 -2.04 40.07
CA ALA A 238 -46.47 -2.59 41.38
C ALA A 238 -47.74 -3.31 41.86
N GLY A 239 -47.66 -4.64 42.01
CA GLY A 239 -48.81 -5.50 42.34
C GLY A 239 -49.27 -6.48 41.26
N GLN A 240 -48.67 -6.51 40.06
CA GLN A 240 -48.97 -7.61 39.13
C GLN A 240 -48.44 -8.95 39.68
N PRO A 241 -49.27 -10.00 39.75
CA PRO A 241 -48.93 -11.28 40.38
C PRO A 241 -47.81 -12.06 39.66
N GLY A 242 -47.34 -11.58 38.49
CA GLY A 242 -46.28 -12.19 37.68
C GLY A 242 -44.86 -11.66 37.95
N ASN A 243 -44.67 -10.62 38.77
CA ASN A 243 -43.33 -10.09 39.10
C ASN A 243 -42.84 -10.50 40.50
N ASN A 244 -43.27 -11.67 40.96
CA ASN A 244 -42.51 -12.38 41.99
C ASN A 244 -41.29 -13.01 41.30
N ASN A 245 -40.26 -12.18 41.06
CA ASN A 245 -38.87 -12.62 40.98
C ASN A 245 -38.55 -13.34 42.29
N THR A 246 -38.92 -14.62 42.32
CA THR A 246 -38.67 -15.55 43.43
C THR A 246 -37.23 -16.06 43.37
N ASN A 247 -36.51 -15.73 42.30
CA ASN A 247 -35.13 -16.11 42.03
C ASN A 247 -34.08 -15.23 42.74
N ASN A 248 -34.46 -14.05 43.27
CA ASN A 248 -33.61 -13.23 44.14
C ASN A 248 -34.02 -13.32 45.63
N GLY A 249 -34.94 -14.23 45.98
CA GLY A 249 -35.34 -14.44 47.37
C GLY A 249 -34.20 -15.06 48.16
N VAL A 250 -33.59 -14.28 49.05
CA VAL A 250 -32.67 -14.78 50.09
C VAL A 250 -33.30 -16.01 50.75
N THR A 251 -32.67 -17.17 50.58
CA THR A 251 -33.21 -18.42 51.12
C THR A 251 -32.74 -18.56 52.56
N VAL A 252 -33.66 -18.44 53.51
CA VAL A 252 -33.38 -18.59 54.94
C VAL A 252 -33.73 -20.00 55.38
N GLU A 253 -32.71 -20.82 55.63
CA GLU A 253 -32.86 -22.18 56.14
C GLU A 253 -32.69 -22.15 57.67
N ARG A 254 -33.76 -22.45 58.43
CA ARG A 254 -33.69 -22.59 59.89
C ARG A 254 -33.54 -24.06 60.27
N ARG A 255 -32.49 -24.38 61.02
CA ARG A 255 -32.28 -25.67 61.70
C ARG A 255 -32.36 -25.46 63.22
N GLU A 256 -32.55 -26.53 63.98
CA GLU A 256 -32.60 -26.47 65.45
C GLU A 256 -31.35 -25.77 66.00
N GLY A 257 -31.52 -24.52 66.44
CA GLY A 257 -30.46 -23.66 66.98
C GLY A 257 -29.63 -22.85 65.98
N MET A 258 -29.91 -22.88 64.67
CA MET A 258 -29.10 -22.16 63.66
C MET A 258 -29.93 -21.60 62.50
N THR A 259 -29.66 -20.36 62.08
CA THR A 259 -30.26 -19.74 60.88
C THR A 259 -29.19 -19.55 59.81
N ILE A 260 -29.35 -20.18 58.65
CA ILE A 260 -28.45 -20.06 57.50
C ILE A 260 -29.14 -19.18 56.45
N ILE A 261 -28.54 -18.04 56.14
CA ILE A 261 -29.02 -17.11 55.11
C ILE A 261 -28.18 -17.35 53.87
N LYS A 262 -28.76 -17.94 52.82
CA LYS A 262 -28.08 -18.18 51.53
C LYS A 262 -28.39 -17.02 50.59
N ASP A 263 -27.38 -16.22 50.31
CA ASP A 263 -27.43 -15.19 49.27
C ASP A 263 -27.17 -15.86 47.91
N PRO A 264 -28.07 -15.75 46.92
CA PRO A 264 -27.84 -16.27 45.57
C PRO A 264 -26.67 -15.59 44.84
N ALA A 265 -26.14 -14.46 45.33
CA ALA A 265 -24.90 -13.88 44.81
C ALA A 265 -23.63 -14.60 45.30
N ASP A 266 -23.73 -15.48 46.31
CA ASP A 266 -22.58 -16.10 46.97
C ASP A 266 -22.22 -17.49 46.39
N HIS A 267 -22.29 -17.64 45.07
CA HIS A 267 -21.94 -18.89 44.38
C HIS A 267 -20.48 -18.99 43.93
N THR A 268 -19.67 -17.93 44.08
CA THR A 268 -18.38 -17.83 43.38
C THR A 268 -17.17 -17.52 44.25
N ARG A 269 -17.29 -17.49 45.59
CA ARG A 269 -16.14 -17.27 46.47
C ARG A 269 -15.63 -18.58 47.08
N HIS A 270 -15.03 -19.41 46.25
CA HIS A 270 -14.14 -20.47 46.74
C HIS A 270 -12.83 -19.85 47.21
N HIS A 271 -12.74 -19.49 48.49
CA HIS A 271 -11.47 -19.19 49.13
C HIS A 271 -10.73 -20.51 49.38
N THR A 272 -9.67 -20.76 48.62
CA THR A 272 -8.68 -21.81 48.96
C THR A 272 -7.76 -21.23 50.02
N VAL A 273 -7.63 -21.92 51.16
CA VAL A 273 -6.69 -21.61 52.24
C VAL A 273 -5.39 -22.37 52.02
#